data_AF-A0A4D5S5Z9-F1
#
_entry.id   AF-A0A4D5S5Z9-F1
#
_cell.length_a   1.000
_cell.length_b   1.000
_cell.length_c   1.000
_cell.angle_alpha   90.00
_cell.angle_beta   90.00
_cell.angle_gamma   90.00
#
_symmetry.space_group_name_H-M   'P 1'
#
loop_
_entity.id
_entity.type
_entity.pdbx_description
1 polymer ?
#
loop_
_entity_poly.entity_id
_entity_poly.type
_entity_poly.pdbx_seq_one_letter_code
_entity_poly.pdbx_strand_id
1 'polypeptide(L)'
;IVQEEVLETIESALPRASPPGVAEGLPGVSPRGFFVTKIFHPNVAVPSGEICVNTLKKDWRPDLGLQRILLTIKCLLIAPNPESALNEEAGRMLLERYDDYCCRARMMTEIHARPAKHKGNSPQGKSSSSSSSSVKSAKDKRRTLKRL
;
A
#
# COMPACT_ATOMS: atom_id res chain seq x y z
N ILE A 1 -13.84 -10.10 4.33
CA ILE A 1 -12.98 -11.31 4.34
C ILE A 1 -11.55 -10.94 4.74
N VAL A 2 -10.87 -10.01 4.04
CA VAL A 2 -9.47 -9.61 4.39
C VAL A 2 -9.34 -8.73 5.65
N GLN A 3 -10.44 -8.18 6.19
CA GLN A 3 -10.39 -7.17 7.25
C GLN A 3 -10.38 -7.74 8.68
N GLU A 4 -11.08 -8.84 8.96
CA GLU A 4 -11.22 -9.38 10.33
C GLU A 4 -10.07 -10.32 10.70
N GLU A 5 -9.73 -11.30 9.84
CA GLU A 5 -8.61 -12.24 10.10
C GLU A 5 -7.24 -11.55 10.25
N VAL A 6 -7.07 -10.38 9.60
CA VAL A 6 -5.78 -9.68 9.59
C VAL A 6 -5.58 -8.84 10.85
N LEU A 7 -6.65 -8.33 11.48
CA LEU A 7 -6.54 -7.58 12.74
C LEU A 7 -6.09 -8.49 13.90
N GLU A 8 -6.70 -9.67 14.04
CA GLU A 8 -6.31 -10.65 15.07
C GLU A 8 -4.89 -11.21 14.82
N THR A 9 -4.50 -11.38 13.56
CA THR A 9 -3.13 -11.77 13.19
C THR A 9 -2.10 -10.68 13.55
N ILE A 10 -2.49 -9.40 13.43
CA ILE A 10 -1.62 -8.26 13.75
C ILE A 10 -1.44 -8.09 15.27
N GLU A 11 -2.52 -8.23 16.05
CA GLU A 11 -2.43 -8.14 17.51
C GLU A 11 -1.70 -9.34 18.13
N SER A 12 -1.86 -10.54 17.58
CA SER A 12 -1.18 -11.75 18.07
C SER A 12 0.31 -11.84 17.69
N ALA A 13 0.74 -11.18 16.60
CA ALA A 13 2.12 -11.22 16.12
C ALA A 13 3.03 -10.13 16.69
N LEU A 14 2.52 -9.22 17.52
CA LEU A 14 3.32 -8.19 18.17
C LEU A 14 4.01 -8.75 19.42
N PRO A 15 5.36 -8.68 19.52
CA PRO A 15 6.05 -9.06 20.76
C PRO A 15 5.62 -8.12 21.88
N ARG A 16 5.16 -8.68 23.01
CA ARG A 16 4.63 -7.94 24.17
C ARG A 16 5.66 -7.08 24.92
N ALA A 17 6.94 -7.12 24.55
CA ALA A 17 7.96 -6.27 25.15
C ALA A 17 9.13 -6.06 24.19
N SER A 18 9.61 -4.82 24.11
CA SER A 18 10.90 -4.51 23.49
C SER A 18 12.03 -5.08 24.36
N PRO A 19 13.06 -5.72 23.78
CA PRO A 19 14.23 -6.15 24.54
C PRO A 19 14.96 -4.93 25.15
N PRO A 20 15.50 -5.05 26.37
CA PRO A 20 16.26 -3.98 27.00
C PRO A 20 17.57 -3.78 26.24
N GLY A 21 17.72 -2.66 25.53
CA GLY A 21 19.00 -2.29 24.92
C GLY A 21 18.98 -1.52 23.60
N VAL A 22 17.81 -1.30 22.97
CA VAL A 22 17.72 -0.51 21.72
C VAL A 22 16.79 0.69 21.94
N ALA A 23 17.19 1.62 22.78
CA ALA A 23 16.48 2.89 22.95
C ALA A 23 17.47 4.05 23.05
N GLU A 24 18.31 4.23 22.03
CA GLU A 24 18.68 5.60 21.69
C GLU A 24 17.44 6.24 21.08
N GLY A 25 16.74 7.03 21.91
CA GLY A 25 15.36 7.43 21.69
C GLY A 25 15.12 8.05 20.32
N LEU A 26 14.14 7.51 19.60
CA LEU A 26 13.61 8.15 18.40
C LEU A 26 13.02 9.53 18.77
N PRO A 27 12.95 10.49 17.83
CA PRO A 27 12.52 11.85 18.14
C PRO A 27 11.12 11.87 18.79
N GLY A 28 10.88 12.82 19.69
CA GLY A 28 9.57 12.98 20.36
C GLY A 28 8.42 13.28 19.39
N VAL A 29 8.73 13.66 18.15
CA VAL A 29 7.77 13.89 17.07
C VAL A 29 7.76 12.69 16.12
N SER A 30 6.56 12.23 15.74
CA SER A 30 6.39 11.15 14.76
C SER A 30 7.11 11.48 13.45
N PRO A 31 7.83 10.53 12.85
CA PRO A 31 8.53 10.76 11.59
C PRO A 31 7.55 10.99 10.44
N ARG A 32 8.03 11.68 9.41
CA ARG A 32 7.34 11.78 8.12
C ARG A 32 7.70 10.59 7.25
N GLY A 33 6.71 10.02 6.58
CA GLY A 33 6.89 8.88 5.67
C GLY A 33 6.53 9.26 4.24
N PHE A 34 7.28 8.74 3.28
CA PHE A 34 7.02 8.91 1.85
C PHE A 34 7.16 7.57 1.14
N PHE A 35 6.22 7.28 0.24
CA PHE A 35 6.35 6.19 -0.71
C PHE A 35 7.22 6.63 -1.88
N VAL A 36 8.37 5.99 -2.05
CA VAL A 36 9.20 6.12 -3.26
C VAL A 36 8.50 5.48 -4.45
N THR A 37 7.86 4.32 -4.22
CA THR A 37 7.03 3.65 -5.21
C THR A 37 5.74 4.43 -5.42
N LYS A 38 5.36 4.71 -6.67
CA LYS A 38 4.07 5.34 -6.96
C LYS A 38 2.93 4.39 -6.57
N ILE A 39 2.00 4.87 -5.76
CA ILE A 39 0.81 4.11 -5.34
C ILE A 39 -0.46 4.93 -5.53
N PHE A 40 -1.59 4.25 -5.69
CA PHE A 40 -2.91 4.87 -5.69
C PHE A 40 -3.62 4.51 -4.39
N HIS A 41 -3.64 5.44 -3.44
CA HIS A 41 -4.13 5.19 -2.08
C HIS A 41 -4.72 6.47 -1.46
N PRO A 42 -5.84 6.40 -0.72
CA PRO A 42 -6.48 7.58 -0.12
C PRO A 42 -5.56 8.40 0.77
N ASN A 43 -4.78 7.76 1.64
CA ASN A 43 -3.91 8.43 2.61
C ASN A 43 -2.49 8.75 2.11
N VAL A 44 -2.26 8.73 0.80
CA VAL A 44 -0.95 9.03 0.19
C VAL A 44 -1.10 10.14 -0.85
N ALA A 45 -0.37 11.23 -0.66
CA ALA A 45 -0.40 12.38 -1.56
C ALA A 45 0.24 12.06 -2.92
N VAL A 46 -0.36 12.59 -3.98
CA VAL A 46 0.17 12.51 -5.35
C VAL A 46 0.62 13.92 -5.77
N PRO A 47 1.82 14.10 -6.37
CA PRO A 47 2.80 13.09 -6.76
C PRO A 47 3.89 12.80 -5.71
N SER A 48 3.87 13.47 -4.55
CA SER A 48 4.97 13.44 -3.58
C SER A 48 5.16 12.09 -2.88
N GLY A 49 4.12 11.26 -2.80
CA GLY A 49 4.13 10.00 -2.05
C GLY A 49 4.02 10.20 -0.53
N GLU A 50 3.76 11.42 -0.05
CA GLU A 50 3.66 11.70 1.39
C GLU A 50 2.51 10.92 2.04
N ILE A 51 2.79 10.30 3.18
CA ILE A 51 1.80 9.59 4.00
C ILE A 51 1.19 10.56 5.00
N CYS A 52 -0.13 10.50 5.18
CA CYS A 52 -0.83 11.34 6.15
C CYS A 52 -0.22 11.26 7.56
N VAL A 53 0.33 12.38 8.02
CA VAL A 53 1.02 12.49 9.31
C VAL A 53 0.07 12.25 10.48
N ASN A 54 -1.21 12.61 10.37
CA ASN A 54 -2.20 12.34 11.43
C ASN A 54 -2.35 10.83 11.69
N THR A 55 -2.22 10.01 10.64
CA THR A 55 -2.21 8.55 10.78
C THR A 55 -0.94 8.06 11.48
N LEU A 56 0.22 8.62 11.16
CA LEU A 56 1.49 8.24 11.80
C LEU A 56 1.64 8.77 13.23
N LYS A 57 0.91 9.82 13.60
CA LYS A 57 0.96 10.45 14.93
C LYS A 57 0.08 9.76 15.98
N LYS A 58 -1.05 9.17 15.57
CA LYS A 58 -2.12 8.72 16.49
C LYS A 58 -1.62 7.79 17.61
N ASP A 59 -0.63 6.95 17.31
CA ASP A 59 -0.04 5.99 18.27
C ASP A 59 1.49 6.12 18.35
N TRP A 60 2.07 7.27 18.00
CA TRP A 60 3.51 7.45 18.09
C TRP A 60 3.95 7.62 19.52
N ARG A 61 4.94 6.81 19.91
CA ARG A 61 5.72 7.03 21.11
C ARG A 61 7.18 6.70 20.79
N PRO A 62 8.16 7.47 21.30
CA PRO A 62 9.57 7.31 20.96
C PRO A 62 10.16 5.94 21.36
N ASP A 63 9.48 5.22 22.27
CA ASP A 63 9.80 3.87 22.73
C ASP A 63 9.25 2.74 21.83
N LEU A 64 8.32 3.03 20.91
CA LEU A 64 7.67 2.01 20.06
C LEU A 64 8.52 1.56 18.86
N GLY A 65 9.60 2.28 18.55
CA GLY A 65 10.51 1.94 17.48
C GLY A 65 9.93 2.07 16.06
N LEU A 66 10.78 1.81 15.05
CA LEU A 66 10.39 1.83 13.64
C LEU A 66 9.40 0.72 13.28
N GLN A 67 9.44 -0.42 13.98
CA GLN A 67 8.56 -1.56 13.74
C GLN A 67 7.08 -1.19 13.85
N ARG A 68 6.72 -0.38 14.85
CA ARG A 68 5.32 0.04 15.03
C ARG A 68 4.86 0.96 13.90
N ILE A 69 5.71 1.89 13.43
CA ILE A 69 5.40 2.75 12.30
C ILE A 69 5.13 1.93 11.04
N LEU A 70 6.00 0.96 10.74
CA LEU A 70 5.82 0.08 9.58
C LEU A 70 4.54 -0.74 9.69
N LEU A 71 4.17 -1.16 10.90
CA LEU A 71 2.90 -1.83 11.13
C LEU A 71 1.71 -0.90 10.87
N THR A 72 1.73 0.32 11.42
CA THR A 72 0.68 1.33 11.15
C THR A 72 0.52 1.58 9.65
N ILE A 73 1.62 1.68 8.90
CA ILE A 73 1.59 1.83 7.44
C ILE A 73 0.98 0.59 6.77
N LYS A 74 1.33 -0.62 7.20
CA LYS A 74 0.70 -1.85 6.67
C LYS A 74 -0.81 -1.87 6.92
N CYS A 75 -1.24 -1.56 8.13
CA CYS A 75 -2.67 -1.46 8.46
C CYS A 75 -3.36 -0.42 7.58
N LEU A 76 -2.74 0.74 7.38
CA LEU A 76 -3.28 1.80 6.54
C LEU A 76 -3.45 1.38 5.07
N LEU A 77 -2.52 0.59 4.53
CA LEU A 77 -2.61 0.05 3.16
C LEU A 77 -3.73 -0.99 3.00
N ILE A 78 -4.09 -1.69 4.08
CA ILE A 78 -5.15 -2.71 4.09
C ILE A 78 -6.52 -2.05 4.32
N ALA A 79 -6.57 -1.09 5.23
CA ALA A 79 -7.76 -0.36 5.64
C ALA A 79 -7.48 1.16 5.57
N PRO A 80 -7.76 1.79 4.41
CA PRO A 80 -7.59 3.22 4.26
C PRO A 80 -8.53 3.99 5.18
N ASN A 81 -8.09 5.15 5.65
CA ASN A 81 -8.92 6.05 6.45
C ASN A 81 -9.49 7.18 5.57
N PRO A 82 -10.80 7.20 5.25
CA PRO A 82 -11.38 8.24 4.38
C PRO A 82 -11.29 9.64 4.99
N GLU A 83 -11.36 9.77 6.32
CA GLU A 83 -11.31 11.07 7.03
C GLU A 83 -9.96 11.78 6.92
N SER A 84 -8.90 11.05 6.57
CA SER A 84 -7.56 11.61 6.40
C SER A 84 -7.00 11.40 4.99
N ALA A 85 -7.89 11.34 4.00
CA ALA A 85 -7.49 11.22 2.60
C ALA A 85 -6.67 12.45 2.14
N LEU A 86 -5.49 12.18 1.59
CA LEU A 86 -4.65 13.15 0.88
C LEU A 86 -4.84 13.08 -0.64
N ASN A 87 -5.38 11.95 -1.12
CA ASN A 87 -5.78 11.75 -2.50
C ASN A 87 -7.31 11.66 -2.55
N GLU A 88 -7.94 12.81 -2.82
CA GLU A 88 -9.40 12.96 -2.88
C GLU A 88 -10.03 12.00 -3.89
N GLU A 89 -9.37 11.77 -5.03
CA GLU A 89 -9.88 10.86 -6.06
C GLU A 89 -9.92 9.41 -5.56
N ALA A 90 -8.85 8.95 -4.90
CA ALA A 90 -8.79 7.64 -4.29
C ALA A 90 -9.79 7.50 -3.15
N GLY A 91 -9.93 8.52 -2.29
CA GLY A 91 -10.90 8.55 -1.20
C GLY A 91 -12.34 8.49 -1.71
N ARG A 92 -12.68 9.28 -2.73
CA ARG A 92 -14.00 9.28 -3.35
C ARG A 92 -14.32 7.92 -3.99
N MET A 93 -13.39 7.34 -4.76
CA MET A 93 -13.62 6.02 -5.36
C MET A 93 -13.71 4.92 -4.31
N LEU A 94 -12.97 4.99 -3.20
CA LEU A 94 -13.10 4.04 -2.11
C LEU A 94 -14.55 4.00 -1.57
N LEU A 95 -15.18 5.17 -1.41
CA LEU A 95 -16.52 5.29 -0.83
C LEU A 95 -17.64 5.05 -1.84
N GLU A 96 -17.50 5.53 -3.08
CA GLU A 96 -18.57 5.53 -4.08
C GLU A 96 -18.48 4.37 -5.09
N ARG A 97 -17.27 3.89 -5.39
CA ARG A 97 -16.97 2.96 -6.51
C ARG A 97 -15.82 2.02 -6.16
N TYR A 98 -16.04 1.18 -5.15
CA TYR A 98 -15.00 0.32 -4.58
C TYR A 98 -14.31 -0.58 -5.62
N ASP A 99 -15.06 -1.15 -6.57
CA ASP A 99 -14.48 -2.01 -7.62
C ASP A 99 -13.51 -1.25 -8.53
N ASP A 100 -13.85 -0.01 -8.91
CA ASP A 100 -12.99 0.86 -9.72
C ASP A 100 -11.72 1.24 -8.95
N TYR A 101 -11.87 1.55 -7.64
CA TYR A 101 -10.75 1.81 -6.75
C TYR A 101 -9.79 0.62 -6.72
N CYS A 102 -10.30 -0.59 -6.46
CA CYS A 102 -9.50 -1.81 -6.42
C CYS A 102 -8.80 -2.10 -7.75
N CYS A 103 -9.51 -1.96 -8.88
CA CYS A 103 -8.94 -2.17 -10.21
C CYS A 103 -7.75 -1.23 -10.46
N ARG A 104 -7.92 0.06 -10.17
CA ARG A 104 -6.86 1.06 -10.35
C ARG A 104 -5.68 0.88 -9.39
N ALA A 105 -5.96 0.61 -8.11
CA ALA A 105 -4.92 0.35 -7.11
C ALA A 105 -4.08 -0.88 -7.49
N ARG A 106 -4.73 -1.93 -7.99
CA ARG A 106 -4.05 -3.13 -8.50
C ARG A 106 -3.18 -2.82 -9.71
N MET A 107 -3.72 -2.15 -10.72
CA MET A 107 -2.96 -1.76 -11.91
C MET A 107 -1.70 -0.96 -11.55
N MET A 108 -1.83 0.04 -10.67
CA MET A 108 -0.70 0.84 -10.19
C MET A 108 0.36 0.00 -9.47
N THR A 109 -0.07 -0.93 -8.62
CA THR A 109 0.83 -1.87 -7.92
C THR A 109 1.57 -2.78 -8.90
N GLU A 110 0.89 -3.32 -9.91
CA GLU A 110 1.49 -4.20 -10.92
C GLU A 110 2.53 -3.50 -11.80
N ILE A 111 2.39 -2.20 -12.02
CA ILE A 111 3.33 -1.38 -12.81
C ILE A 111 4.52 -0.93 -11.95
N HIS A 112 4.28 -0.47 -10.72
CA HIS A 112 5.28 0.26 -9.93
C HIS A 112 5.92 -0.54 -8.80
N ALA A 113 5.21 -1.51 -8.21
CA ALA A 113 5.65 -2.22 -7.01
C ALA A 113 6.20 -3.62 -7.30
N ARG A 114 6.76 -3.83 -8.51
CA ARG A 114 7.40 -5.11 -8.85
C ARG A 114 8.65 -5.30 -7.99
N PRO A 115 8.86 -6.50 -7.42
CA PRO A 115 10.11 -6.79 -6.72
C PRO A 115 11.27 -6.59 -7.70
N ALA A 116 12.23 -5.76 -7.31
CA ALA A 116 13.45 -5.60 -8.07
C ALA A 116 14.05 -7.00 -8.28
N LYS A 117 14.34 -7.38 -9.53
CA LYS A 117 15.15 -8.57 -9.78
C LYS A 117 16.47 -8.33 -9.05
N HIS A 118 16.69 -9.02 -7.94
CA HIS A 118 17.98 -9.05 -7.27
C HIS A 118 19.02 -9.36 -8.36
N LYS A 119 19.91 -8.41 -8.69
CA LYS A 119 21.15 -8.73 -9.41
C LYS A 119 22.05 -9.46 -8.42
N GLY A 120 21.64 -10.66 -8.02
CA GLY A 120 22.52 -11.61 -7.35
C GLY A 120 23.50 -12.11 -8.42
N ASN A 121 24.79 -11.91 -8.16
CA ASN A 121 25.83 -12.56 -8.92
C ASN A 121 25.60 -14.09 -8.76
N SER A 122 25.19 -14.78 -9.82
CA SER A 122 25.06 -16.23 -9.83
C SER A 122 25.48 -16.80 -11.18
N PRO A 123 26.16 -17.97 -11.20
CA PRO A 123 26.85 -18.48 -12.38
C PRO A 123 25.85 -18.95 -13.44
N GLN A 124 26.24 -18.80 -14.72
CA GLN A 124 25.49 -19.23 -15.89
C GLN A 124 25.07 -20.71 -15.80
N GLY A 125 23.76 -20.95 -15.79
CA GLY A 125 23.15 -22.24 -16.09
C GLY A 125 22.01 -22.03 -17.08
N LYS A 126 22.21 -22.49 -18.32
CA LYS A 126 21.23 -22.41 -19.42
C LYS A 126 20.05 -23.34 -19.15
N SER A 127 18.82 -22.87 -19.34
CA SER A 127 17.79 -23.65 -20.05
C SER A 127 16.61 -22.76 -20.42
N SER A 128 16.19 -22.93 -21.67
CA SER A 128 15.10 -22.30 -22.38
C SER A 128 13.79 -23.03 -22.14
N SER A 129 12.69 -22.31 -21.88
CA SER A 129 11.37 -22.69 -22.42
C SER A 129 10.40 -21.51 -22.35
N SER A 130 9.99 -21.07 -23.53
CA SER A 130 8.89 -20.16 -23.84
C SER A 130 7.54 -20.69 -23.38
N SER A 131 6.72 -19.84 -22.77
CA SER A 131 5.26 -19.95 -22.87
C SER A 131 4.60 -18.57 -22.81
N SER A 132 4.20 -18.11 -23.99
CA SER A 132 3.31 -16.98 -24.23
C SER A 132 1.88 -17.35 -23.83
N SER A 133 1.25 -16.58 -22.95
CA SER A 133 -0.19 -16.67 -22.70
C SER A 133 -0.88 -15.33 -22.97
N SER A 134 -1.76 -15.41 -23.97
CA SER A 134 -2.52 -14.37 -24.64
C SER A 134 -3.41 -13.53 -23.72
N VAL A 135 -3.35 -12.21 -23.94
CA VAL A 135 -4.34 -11.24 -23.49
C VAL A 135 -5.64 -11.42 -24.28
N LYS A 136 -6.78 -11.61 -23.60
CA LYS A 136 -8.11 -11.55 -24.20
C LYS A 136 -8.70 -10.17 -23.94
N SER A 137 -8.81 -9.38 -25.01
CA SER A 137 -9.49 -8.08 -25.07
C SER A 137 -11.00 -8.29 -25.02
N ALA A 138 -11.68 -7.64 -24.06
CA ALA A 138 -13.14 -7.58 -23.99
C ALA A 138 -13.63 -6.28 -24.61
N LYS A 139 -14.69 -6.41 -25.40
CA LYS A 139 -15.12 -5.55 -26.50
C LYS A 139 -16.02 -4.41 -26.01
N ASP A 140 -15.60 -3.19 -26.32
CA ASP A 140 -16.38 -1.95 -26.26
C ASP A 140 -17.70 -2.11 -27.05
N LYS A 141 -18.83 -1.84 -26.42
CA LYS A 141 -20.14 -1.66 -27.08
C LYS A 141 -20.71 -0.29 -26.71
N ARG A 142 -20.17 0.74 -27.35
CA ARG A 142 -20.82 2.04 -27.60
C ARG A 142 -22.30 1.87 -27.99
N ARG A 143 -23.21 2.07 -27.03
CA ARG A 143 -24.64 2.28 -27.30
C ARG A 143 -24.88 3.78 -27.45
N THR A 144 -24.91 4.22 -28.71
CA THR A 144 -25.43 5.51 -29.14
C THR A 144 -26.96 5.47 -29.03
N LEU A 145 -27.55 6.20 -28.08
CA LEU A 145 -28.97 6.54 -28.12
C LEU A 145 -29.11 7.92 -28.74
N LYS A 146 -29.61 7.94 -29.98
CA LYS A 146 -30.01 9.13 -30.71
C LYS A 146 -31.26 9.72 -30.05
N ARG A 147 -31.23 11.04 -29.88
CA ARG A 147 -32.39 11.94 -29.77
C ARG A 147 -33.48 11.52 -30.77
N LEU A 148 -34.69 11.31 -30.26
CA LEU A 148 -35.96 11.65 -30.91
C LEU A 148 -36.78 12.40 -29.86
#